data_AF-A0AAU4NZP9-F1
#
_entry.id   AF-A0AAU4NZP9-F1
#
_cell.length_a   1.000
_cell.length_b   1.000
_cell.length_c   1.000
_cell.angle_alpha   90.00
_cell.angle_beta   90.00
_cell.angle_gamma   90.00
#
_symmetry.space_group_name_H-M   'P 1'
#
loop_
_entity.id
_entity.type
_entity.pdbx_description
1 polymer ?
#
loop_
_entity_poly.entity_id
_entity_poly.type
_entity_poly.pdbx_seq_one_letter_code
_entity_poly.pdbx_strand_id
1 'polypeptide(L)'
;MRGKPYPAEIRTRAVQMVTDRLPTARSTWASIEAVAAHLSLHPNTVRWWYRQAQGVTDERPLMPSEQNGEIARLRAELDQAQRLIADLVGSTHTHREEGVIA
;
A
#
# COMPACT_ATOMS: atom_id res chain seq x y z
N MET A 1 10.23 -17.49 5.32
CA MET A 1 9.35 -18.63 5.67
C MET A 1 7.94 -18.08 5.85
N ARG A 2 6.96 -18.50 5.04
CA ARG A 2 5.55 -18.13 5.28
C ARG A 2 5.04 -18.98 6.43
N GLY A 3 4.76 -18.35 7.58
CA GLY A 3 4.18 -19.03 8.75
C GLY A 3 2.84 -19.68 8.40
N LYS A 4 2.46 -20.71 9.15
CA LYS A 4 1.16 -21.38 8.98
C LYS A 4 0.06 -20.32 9.16
N PRO A 5 -0.81 -20.07 8.16
CA PRO A 5 -1.86 -19.08 8.31
C PRO A 5 -2.78 -19.47 9.47
N TYR A 6 -3.19 -18.49 10.27
CA TYR A 6 -4.19 -18.69 11.31
C TYR A 6 -5.46 -19.32 10.69
N PRO A 7 -6.06 -20.33 11.36
CA PRO A 7 -7.32 -20.92 10.89
C PRO A 7 -8.39 -19.86 10.68
N ALA A 8 -9.19 -20.01 9.61
CA ALA A 8 -10.25 -19.07 9.27
C ALA A 8 -11.30 -18.94 10.39
N GLU A 9 -11.55 -20.02 11.12
CA GLU A 9 -12.46 -20.08 12.27
C GLU A 9 -12.07 -19.09 13.37
N ILE A 10 -10.77 -19.01 13.72
CA ILE A 10 -10.27 -18.09 14.74
C ILE A 10 -10.43 -16.64 14.27
N ARG A 11 -10.17 -16.38 12.99
CA ARG A 11 -10.37 -15.05 12.39
C ARG A 11 -11.84 -14.63 12.47
N THR A 12 -12.76 -15.45 11.98
CA THR A 12 -14.20 -15.15 11.98
C THR A 12 -14.71 -14.96 13.40
N ARG A 13 -14.28 -15.81 14.33
CA ARG A 13 -14.63 -15.69 15.75
C ARG A 13 -14.11 -14.39 16.36
N ALA A 14 -12.86 -14.02 16.10
CA ALA A 14 -12.29 -12.77 16.60
C ALA A 14 -13.06 -11.55 16.10
N VAL A 15 -13.43 -11.53 14.81
CA VAL A 15 -14.24 -10.45 14.23
C VAL A 15 -15.61 -10.36 14.89
N GLN A 16 -16.33 -11.49 15.02
CA GLN A 16 -17.64 -11.52 15.67
C GLN A 16 -17.57 -11.02 17.11
N MET A 17 -16.58 -11.48 17.88
CA MET A 17 -16.39 -11.06 19.27
C MET A 17 -16.07 -9.57 19.42
N VAL A 18 -15.39 -8.96 18.45
CA VAL A 18 -15.19 -7.51 18.44
C VAL A 18 -16.52 -6.82 18.18
N THR A 19 -17.25 -7.23 17.14
CA THR A 19 -18.56 -6.66 16.78
C THR A 19 -19.56 -6.72 17.93
N ASP A 20 -19.64 -7.85 18.63
CA ASP A 20 -20.54 -8.05 19.77
C ASP A 20 -20.19 -7.12 20.96
N ARG A 21 -18.92 -6.75 21.10
CA ARG A 21 -18.43 -5.87 22.17
C ARG A 21 -18.55 -4.39 21.85
N LEU A 22 -18.60 -4.00 20.58
CA LEU A 22 -18.67 -2.60 20.16
C LEU A 22 -19.77 -1.77 20.85
N PRO A 23 -21.00 -2.27 21.07
CA PRO A 23 -22.07 -1.48 21.66
C PRO A 23 -21.82 -1.11 23.13
N THR A 24 -20.99 -1.88 23.83
CA THR A 24 -20.75 -1.73 25.28
C THR A 24 -19.35 -1.18 25.60
N ALA A 25 -18.43 -1.24 24.64
CA ALA A 25 -17.07 -0.77 24.82
C ALA A 25 -16.95 0.76 24.64
N ARG A 26 -15.98 1.35 25.36
CA ARG A 26 -15.63 2.78 25.22
C ARG A 26 -15.16 3.15 23.80
N SER A 27 -14.56 2.20 23.07
CA SER A 27 -14.09 2.40 21.70
C SER A 27 -13.92 1.07 20.96
N THR A 28 -13.81 1.13 19.63
CA THR A 28 -13.42 -0.01 18.79
C THR A 28 -12.09 -0.60 19.24
N TRP A 29 -11.12 0.23 19.59
CA TRP A 29 -9.80 -0.23 20.05
C TRP A 29 -9.87 -0.97 21.39
N ALA A 30 -10.69 -0.48 22.33
CA ALA A 30 -10.92 -1.19 23.61
C ALA A 30 -11.57 -2.56 23.40
N SER A 31 -12.49 -2.69 22.43
CA SER A 31 -13.06 -3.99 22.04
C SER A 31 -12.00 -4.93 21.46
N ILE A 32 -11.13 -4.41 20.60
CA ILE A 32 -10.03 -5.15 19.98
C ILE A 32 -9.03 -5.64 21.03
N GLU A 33 -8.60 -4.79 21.97
CA GLU A 33 -7.67 -5.17 23.04
C GLU A 33 -8.26 -6.26 23.94
N ALA A 34 -9.53 -6.13 24.33
CA ALA A 34 -10.21 -7.13 25.15
C ALA A 34 -10.33 -8.49 24.45
N VAL A 35 -10.62 -8.51 23.14
CA VAL A 35 -10.68 -9.75 22.34
C VAL A 35 -9.29 -10.34 22.12
N ALA A 36 -8.29 -9.51 21.87
CA ALA A 36 -6.91 -9.94 21.71
C ALA A 36 -6.36 -10.60 22.98
N ALA A 37 -6.61 -10.01 24.14
CA ALA A 37 -6.30 -10.60 25.44
C ALA A 37 -7.02 -11.93 25.65
N HIS A 38 -8.32 -12.01 25.31
CA HIS A 38 -9.10 -13.24 25.44
C HIS A 38 -8.60 -14.39 24.56
N LEU A 39 -8.17 -14.10 23.32
CA LEU A 39 -7.67 -15.11 22.38
C LEU A 39 -6.15 -15.32 22.46
N SER A 40 -5.46 -14.61 23.37
CA SER A 40 -4.00 -14.60 23.46
C SER A 40 -3.33 -14.27 22.11
N LEU A 41 -3.90 -13.31 21.38
CA LEU A 41 -3.40 -12.82 20.09
C LEU A 41 -2.88 -11.39 20.24
N HIS A 42 -2.01 -10.98 19.32
CA HIS A 42 -1.58 -9.58 19.27
C HIS A 42 -2.75 -8.66 18.82
N PRO A 43 -3.02 -7.52 19.49
CA PRO A 43 -4.14 -6.62 19.16
C PRO A 43 -4.16 -6.15 17.71
N ASN A 44 -3.00 -5.86 17.11
CA ASN A 44 -2.92 -5.49 15.69
C ASN A 44 -3.40 -6.59 14.74
N THR A 45 -3.30 -7.88 15.11
CA THR A 45 -3.81 -9.00 14.31
C THR A 45 -5.34 -8.98 14.26
N VAL A 46 -5.97 -8.80 15.42
CA VAL A 46 -7.42 -8.68 15.55
C VAL A 46 -7.93 -7.43 14.83
N ARG A 47 -7.21 -6.29 14.96
CA ARG A 47 -7.51 -5.06 14.22
C ARG A 47 -7.44 -5.27 12.70
N TRP A 48 -6.43 -5.99 12.22
CA TRP A 48 -6.28 -6.28 10.80
C TRP A 48 -7.47 -7.10 10.29
N TRP A 49 -7.83 -8.19 10.98
CA TRP A 49 -9.00 -9.01 10.63
C TRP A 49 -10.31 -8.24 10.67
N TYR A 50 -10.51 -7.44 11.71
CA TYR A 50 -11.69 -6.60 11.85
C TYR A 50 -11.80 -5.60 10.69
N ARG A 51 -10.71 -4.92 10.30
CA ARG A 51 -10.72 -4.02 9.14
C ARG A 51 -11.03 -4.74 7.82
N GLN A 52 -10.42 -5.90 7.58
CA GLN A 52 -10.72 -6.70 6.38
C GLN A 52 -12.20 -7.11 6.33
N ALA A 53 -12.80 -7.47 7.47
CA ALA A 53 -14.21 -7.83 7.54
C ALA A 53 -15.16 -6.64 7.29
N GLN A 54 -14.73 -5.42 7.64
CA GLN A 54 -15.48 -4.20 7.32
C GLN A 54 -15.37 -3.77 5.85
N GLY A 55 -14.83 -4.63 4.97
CA GLY A 55 -14.57 -4.29 3.56
C GLY A 55 -13.44 -3.29 3.39
N VAL A 56 -12.69 -2.97 4.45
CA VAL A 56 -11.44 -2.23 4.38
C VAL A 56 -10.36 -3.23 4.05
N THR A 57 -10.44 -3.77 2.84
CA THR A 57 -9.34 -4.47 2.20
C THR A 57 -8.16 -3.51 2.19
N ASP A 58 -6.93 -4.02 2.36
CA ASP A 58 -5.75 -3.21 2.05
C ASP A 58 -5.63 -3.18 0.52
N GLU A 59 -6.71 -2.77 -0.15
CA GLU A 59 -6.66 -2.22 -1.47
C GLU A 59 -5.85 -0.94 -1.30
N ARG A 60 -4.53 -1.08 -1.43
CA ARG A 60 -3.82 -0.11 -2.27
C ARG A 60 -4.79 0.14 -3.42
N PRO A 61 -5.34 1.36 -3.58
CA PRO A 61 -6.39 1.58 -4.56
C PRO A 61 -5.83 1.02 -5.87
N LEU A 62 -6.45 -0.04 -6.36
CA LEU A 62 -6.27 -0.40 -7.75
C LEU A 62 -6.95 0.76 -8.45
N MET A 63 -6.17 1.82 -8.72
CA MET A 63 -6.59 2.92 -9.57
C MET A 63 -7.27 2.27 -10.79
N PRO A 64 -8.42 2.77 -11.24
CA PRO A 64 -9.12 2.23 -12.40
C PRO A 64 -8.08 1.94 -13.50
N SER A 65 -8.16 0.76 -14.12
CA SER A 65 -7.18 0.29 -15.11
C SER A 65 -6.84 1.34 -16.18
N GLU A 66 -7.78 2.22 -16.49
CA GLU A 66 -7.63 3.38 -17.37
C GLU A 66 -6.63 4.43 -16.83
N GLN A 67 -6.69 4.76 -15.53
CA GLN A 67 -5.71 5.65 -14.88
C GLN A 67 -4.31 5.02 -14.80
N ASN A 68 -4.21 3.70 -14.68
CA ASN A 68 -2.90 3.02 -14.75
C ASN A 68 -2.31 3.05 -16.15
N GLY A 69 -3.14 2.93 -17.19
CA GLY A 69 -2.72 3.10 -18.59
C GLY A 69 -2.20 4.51 -18.84
N GLU A 70 -2.93 5.52 -18.35
CA GLU A 70 -2.53 6.92 -18.50
C GLU A 70 -1.25 7.24 -17.72
N ILE A 71 -1.10 6.75 -16.48
CA ILE A 71 0.14 6.93 -15.71
C ILE A 71 1.32 6.22 -16.40
N ALA A 72 1.13 5.03 -16.95
CA ALA A 72 2.18 4.32 -17.67
C ALA A 72 2.60 5.07 -18.94
N ARG A 73 1.63 5.61 -19.70
CA ARG A 73 1.86 6.44 -20.87
C ARG A 73 2.61 7.72 -20.50
N LEU A 74 2.14 8.46 -19.51
CA LEU A 74 2.78 9.70 -19.04
C LEU A 74 4.21 9.46 -18.55
N ARG A 75 4.48 8.32 -17.90
CA ARG A 75 5.84 7.93 -17.49
C ARG A 75 6.75 7.64 -18.67
N ALA A 76 6.24 6.97 -19.71
CA ALA A 76 7.00 6.72 -20.93
C ALA A 76 7.32 8.01 -21.68
N GLU A 77 6.35 8.93 -21.78
CA GLU A 77 6.55 10.25 -22.38
C GLU A 77 7.58 11.09 -21.59
N LEU A 78 7.53 11.05 -20.25
CA LEU A 78 8.51 11.74 -19.40
C LEU A 78 9.92 11.17 -19.57
N ASP A 79 10.08 9.84 -19.59
CA ASP A 79 11.39 9.18 -19.77
C ASP A 79 11.98 9.49 -21.15
N GLN A 80 11.13 9.51 -22.19
CA GLN A 80 11.56 9.93 -23.53
C GLN A 80 12.01 11.39 -23.56
N ALA A 81 11.23 12.30 -22.96
CA ALA A 81 11.60 13.71 -22.88
C ALA A 81 12.93 13.92 -22.13
N GLN A 82 13.14 13.19 -21.02
CA GLN A 82 14.38 13.22 -20.26
C GLN A 82 15.58 12.73 -21.07
N ARG A 83 15.42 11.68 -21.88
CA ARG A 83 16.48 11.20 -22.78
C ARG A 83 16.84 12.25 -23.84
N LEU A 84 15.85 12.86 -24.48
CA LEU A 84 16.10 13.91 -25.47
C LEU A 84 16.80 15.13 -24.85
N ILE A 85 16.41 15.52 -23.63
CA ILE A 85 17.08 16.58 -22.89
C ILE A 85 18.52 16.17 -22.58
N ALA A 86 18.76 14.93 -22.12
CA ALA A 86 20.10 14.44 -21.83
C ALA A 86 20.99 14.41 -23.09
N ASP A 87 20.45 14.00 -24.24
CA ASP A 87 21.16 14.00 -25.53
C ASP A 87 21.51 15.42 -25.98
N LEU A 88 20.57 16.36 -25.84
CA LEU A 88 20.80 17.78 -26.13
C LEU A 88 21.88 18.37 -25.20
N VAL A 89 21.79 18.11 -23.90
CA VAL A 89 22.80 18.55 -22.92
C VAL A 89 24.17 17.91 -23.21
N GLY A 90 24.20 16.64 -23.62
CA GLY A 90 25.42 15.96 -24.06
C GLY A 90 26.04 16.62 -25.29
N SER A 91 25.25 16.88 -26.33
CA SER A 91 25.70 17.53 -27.58
C SER A 91 26.17 18.98 -27.39
N THR A 92 25.61 19.70 -26.41
CA THR A 92 26.07 21.06 -26.07
C THR A 92 27.37 21.05 -25.28
N HIS A 93 27.67 19.98 -24.53
CA HIS A 93 28.97 19.81 -23.87
C HIS A 93 30.06 19.44 -24.86
N THR A 94 29.78 18.56 -25.84
CA THR A 94 30.75 18.18 -26.88
C THR A 94 31.11 19.35 -27.80
N HIS A 95 30.14 20.20 -28.17
CA HIS A 95 30.43 21.37 -29.02
C HIS A 95 31.17 22.50 -28.28
N ARG A 96 31.12 22.55 -26.94
CA ARG A 96 31.89 23.51 -26.13
C ARG A 96 33.37 23.11 -25.97
N GLU A 97 33.69 21.82 -26.04
CA GLU A 97 35.07 21.34 -25.99
C GLU A 97 35.78 21.42 -27.36
N GLU A 98 35.05 21.27 -28.48
CA GLU A 98 35.62 21.42 -29.83
C GLU A 98 35.86 22.88 -30.25
N GLY A 99 35.20 23.85 -29.59
CA GLY A 99 35.35 25.28 -29.86
C GLY A 99 36.52 25.99 -29.18
N VAL A 100 37.40 25.26 -28.46
CA VAL A 100 38.52 25.85 -27.68
C VAL A 100 39.90 25.61 -28.35
N ILE A 101 39.95 24.96 -29.51
CA ILE A 101 41.20 24.77 -30.29
C ILE A 101 41.11 25.40 -31.70
N ALA A 102 40.63 26.64 -31.79
CA ALA A 102 40.81 27.48 -32.97
C ALA A 102 41.25 28.89 -32.57
#